data_AF-B4SSG1-F1
#
_entry.id   AF-B4SSG1-F1
#
_cell.length_a   1.000
_cell.length_b   1.000
_cell.length_c   1.000
_cell.angle_alpha   90.00
_cell.angle_beta   90.00
_cell.angle_gamma   90.00
#
_symmetry.space_group_name_H-M   'P 1'
#
loop_
_entity.id
_entity.type
_entity.pdbx_description
1 polymer ?
#
loop_
_entity_poly.entity_id
_entity_poly.type
_entity_poly.pdbx_seq_one_letter_code
_entity_poly.pdbx_strand_id
1 'polypeptide(L)'
;MKIRITGMVLTVALLAACGQEPAPDAAAPAAPAPATEAPAATATVVEKEPPIEDGVDPSVWDNEGEPEDPSAGGELTCADNPLATHFFTLVGGNTVDDCGRKDPKVLAAFNALMKNTAAAESADKEIPSLRERLLSGPSGPGELVVLQGEPWWFYTACQAHDCPGTALAMLYSPDQSKMVGRLTARCRIWWLGEPSDEQRALIEREQPVDKEMLKEEGESCE
;
A
#
# COMPACT_ATOMS: atom_id res chain seq x y z
N MET A 1 39.64 35.98 13.91
CA MET A 1 39.82 35.63 15.34
C MET A 1 39.55 34.14 15.49
N LYS A 2 40.51 33.40 16.04
CA LYS A 2 40.46 31.95 16.30
C LYS A 2 40.01 31.76 17.74
N ILE A 3 38.91 31.05 17.98
CA ILE A 3 38.56 30.54 19.31
C ILE A 3 38.28 29.04 19.14
N ARG A 4 39.17 28.24 19.73
CA ARG A 4 38.98 26.81 19.99
C ARG A 4 38.56 26.71 21.45
N ILE A 5 37.50 25.95 21.75
CA ILE A 5 37.24 25.46 23.10
C ILE A 5 36.97 23.96 23.02
N THR A 6 37.72 23.26 23.85
CA THR A 6 37.82 21.83 24.09
C THR A 6 37.01 21.48 25.35
N GLY A 7 36.48 20.26 25.46
CA GLY A 7 36.02 19.66 26.74
C GLY A 7 34.87 18.66 26.54
N MET A 8 35.03 17.32 26.55
CA MET A 8 35.50 16.37 27.60
C MET A 8 34.34 15.98 28.57
N VAL A 9 33.63 14.85 28.39
CA VAL A 9 33.85 13.44 28.91
C VAL A 9 32.88 13.05 30.07
N LEU A 10 32.64 11.72 30.20
CA LEU A 10 32.05 10.87 31.28
C LEU A 10 30.54 10.54 31.16
N THR A 11 30.05 9.32 30.85
CA THR A 11 30.09 7.94 31.45
C THR A 11 29.55 7.79 32.88
N VAL A 12 28.58 6.86 33.05
CA VAL A 12 28.27 5.89 34.16
C VAL A 12 26.78 5.48 33.98
N ALA A 13 26.30 4.25 33.70
CA ALA A 13 26.53 2.86 34.14
C ALA A 13 25.51 2.36 35.22
N LEU A 14 24.97 1.14 34.98
CA LEU A 14 24.40 0.13 35.93
C LEU A 14 22.94 0.38 36.39
N LEU A 15 22.04 -0.59 36.68
CA LEU A 15 21.97 -2.06 36.69
C LEU A 15 20.52 -2.49 37.06
N ALA A 16 20.10 -3.67 36.59
CA ALA A 16 19.30 -4.72 37.28
C ALA A 16 17.88 -4.44 37.85
N ALA A 17 16.92 -5.27 37.43
CA ALA A 17 16.04 -6.01 38.36
C ALA A 17 15.47 -7.28 37.69
N CYS A 18 15.65 -8.41 38.37
CA CYS A 18 15.11 -9.74 38.07
C CYS A 18 13.86 -10.03 38.94
N GLY A 19 13.00 -10.95 38.50
CA GLY A 19 12.03 -11.70 39.32
C GLY A 19 10.96 -12.37 38.42
N GLN A 20 11.04 -13.66 38.07
CA GLN A 20 10.64 -14.92 38.77
C GLN A 20 9.11 -15.16 38.96
N GLU A 21 8.50 -15.90 38.01
CA GLU A 21 7.81 -17.24 38.10
C GLU A 21 6.72 -17.54 39.20
N PRO A 22 5.84 -18.58 39.17
CA PRO A 22 5.26 -19.47 38.12
C PRO A 22 3.68 -19.57 38.14
N ALA A 23 3.17 -20.45 37.25
CA ALA A 23 1.78 -20.89 36.98
C ALA A 23 1.01 -21.61 38.12
N PRO A 24 -0.27 -22.00 37.86
CA PRO A 24 -0.70 -23.34 38.23
C PRO A 24 -1.38 -24.14 37.10
N ASP A 25 -1.22 -25.45 37.26
CA ASP A 25 -1.55 -26.59 36.41
C ASP A 25 -3.05 -26.99 36.36
N ALA A 26 -3.35 -27.66 35.23
CA ALA A 26 -4.18 -28.86 35.06
C ALA A 26 -5.66 -28.92 35.52
N ALA A 27 -6.53 -29.18 34.55
CA ALA A 27 -7.75 -29.98 34.75
C ALA A 27 -7.76 -31.17 33.77
N ALA A 28 -7.93 -32.37 34.33
CA ALA A 28 -7.93 -33.67 33.67
C ALA A 28 -9.22 -33.95 32.85
N PRO A 29 -9.19 -34.88 31.89
CA PRO A 29 -10.34 -35.20 31.03
C PRO A 29 -11.28 -36.23 31.67
N ALA A 30 -12.58 -36.12 31.37
CA ALA A 30 -13.58 -37.12 31.72
C ALA A 30 -14.24 -37.70 30.44
N ALA A 31 -14.19 -39.02 30.32
CA ALA A 31 -15.07 -39.90 29.55
C ALA A 31 -15.57 -41.01 30.52
N PRO A 32 -16.49 -41.94 30.20
CA PRO A 32 -17.22 -42.26 28.96
C PRO A 32 -18.76 -42.47 29.19
N ALA A 33 -19.62 -42.76 28.20
CA ALA A 33 -20.06 -44.10 27.72
C ALA A 33 -21.57 -44.00 27.31
N PRO A 34 -22.24 -45.07 26.86
CA PRO A 34 -22.14 -45.83 25.61
C PRO A 34 -23.36 -45.61 24.67
N ALA A 35 -23.21 -45.96 23.39
CA ALA A 35 -24.32 -46.04 22.43
C ALA A 35 -25.15 -47.31 22.65
N THR A 36 -26.48 -47.20 22.61
CA THR A 36 -27.42 -48.33 22.56
C THR A 36 -28.26 -48.22 21.28
N GLU A 37 -28.47 -49.37 20.65
CA GLU A 37 -29.05 -49.59 19.33
C GLU A 37 -30.51 -49.12 19.13
N ALA A 38 -30.83 -48.94 17.85
CA ALA A 38 -32.11 -48.54 17.29
C ALA A 38 -33.25 -49.57 17.47
N PRO A 39 -34.50 -49.13 17.24
CA PRO A 39 -35.31 -49.82 16.24
C PRO A 39 -35.98 -48.87 15.25
N ALA A 40 -36.42 -49.47 14.14
CA ALA A 40 -36.77 -48.82 12.89
C ALA A 40 -38.19 -48.22 12.78
N ALA A 41 -38.24 -47.20 11.92
CA ALA A 41 -39.27 -46.84 10.94
C ALA A 41 -40.67 -46.39 11.39
N THR A 42 -40.97 -45.12 11.09
CA THR A 42 -42.15 -44.74 10.29
C THR A 42 -41.76 -43.59 9.35
N ALA A 43 -41.98 -43.79 8.05
CA ALA A 43 -41.75 -42.79 7.02
C ALA A 43 -42.83 -41.70 7.11
N THR A 44 -42.42 -40.46 7.35
CA THR A 44 -43.25 -39.28 7.14
C THR A 44 -42.72 -38.58 5.91
N VAL A 45 -43.57 -38.53 4.87
CA VAL A 45 -43.33 -37.72 3.67
C VAL A 45 -43.23 -36.26 4.12
N VAL A 46 -42.04 -35.67 4.00
CA VAL A 46 -41.84 -34.23 4.08
C VAL A 46 -41.76 -33.72 2.65
N GLU A 47 -42.76 -32.93 2.30
CA GLU A 47 -42.91 -32.22 1.05
C GLU A 47 -41.67 -31.36 0.78
N LYS A 48 -41.15 -31.44 -0.44
CA LYS A 48 -39.96 -30.70 -0.88
C LYS A 48 -40.30 -29.21 -0.90
N GLU A 49 -39.71 -28.45 0.03
CA GLU A 49 -39.72 -26.99 -0.03
C GLU A 49 -39.17 -26.53 -1.39
N PRO A 50 -39.80 -25.55 -2.06
CA PRO A 50 -39.29 -25.02 -3.31
C PRO A 50 -37.96 -24.30 -3.07
N PRO A 51 -37.00 -24.41 -4.01
CA PRO A 51 -35.72 -23.73 -3.90
C PRO A 51 -35.93 -22.20 -3.92
N ILE A 52 -35.28 -21.50 -3.01
CA ILE A 52 -35.33 -20.04 -2.82
C ILE A 52 -34.69 -19.22 -3.96
N GLU A 53 -34.36 -19.85 -5.08
CA GLU A 53 -33.46 -19.29 -6.11
C GLU A 53 -34.16 -18.97 -7.45
N ASP A 54 -35.49 -19.08 -7.55
CA ASP A 54 -36.23 -18.88 -8.82
C ASP A 54 -36.90 -17.49 -8.93
N GLY A 55 -36.47 -16.49 -8.14
CA GLY A 55 -37.20 -15.22 -8.04
C GLY A 55 -36.37 -13.93 -8.11
N VAL A 56 -35.05 -14.01 -8.28
CA VAL A 56 -34.22 -12.80 -8.37
C VAL A 56 -33.92 -12.53 -9.84
N ASP A 57 -34.58 -11.50 -10.39
CA ASP A 57 -34.30 -11.02 -11.74
C ASP A 57 -32.82 -10.59 -11.83
N PRO A 58 -32.03 -11.15 -12.75
CA PRO A 58 -30.64 -10.75 -12.96
C PRO A 58 -30.49 -9.24 -13.20
N SER A 59 -31.53 -8.57 -13.71
CA SER A 59 -31.53 -7.12 -13.95
C SER A 59 -31.48 -6.28 -12.67
N VAL A 60 -31.68 -6.87 -11.49
CA VAL A 60 -31.48 -6.19 -10.20
C VAL A 60 -30.00 -5.96 -9.91
N TRP A 61 -29.11 -6.78 -10.48
CA TRP A 61 -27.66 -6.66 -10.31
C TRP A 61 -27.02 -5.67 -11.29
N ASP A 62 -27.67 -5.39 -12.41
CA ASP A 62 -27.14 -4.54 -13.49
C ASP A 62 -27.51 -3.05 -13.35
N ASN A 63 -28.17 -2.64 -12.27
CA ASN A 63 -28.73 -1.29 -12.14
C ASN A 63 -28.11 -0.45 -11.02
N GLU A 64 -26.79 -0.49 -10.89
CA GLU A 64 -26.00 0.54 -10.22
C GLU A 64 -25.14 1.24 -11.28
N GLY A 65 -25.79 1.75 -12.33
CA GLY A 65 -25.17 2.72 -13.22
C GLY A 65 -24.97 4.00 -12.44
N GLU A 66 -23.74 4.24 -12.00
CA GLU A 66 -23.33 5.52 -11.44
C GLU A 66 -23.79 6.65 -12.39
N PRO A 67 -24.50 7.68 -11.90
CA PRO A 67 -24.90 8.77 -12.76
C PRO A 67 -23.63 9.43 -13.30
N GLU A 68 -23.42 9.34 -14.61
CA GLU A 68 -22.35 10.06 -15.29
C GLU A 68 -22.55 11.55 -15.01
N ASP A 69 -21.73 12.12 -14.13
CA ASP A 69 -21.76 13.54 -13.83
C ASP A 69 -21.20 14.27 -15.06
N PRO A 70 -22.03 14.98 -15.84
CA PRO A 70 -21.59 15.63 -17.07
C PRO A 70 -20.64 16.82 -16.80
N SER A 71 -20.33 17.11 -15.54
CA SER A 71 -19.35 18.12 -15.13
C SER A 71 -17.95 17.57 -14.88
N ALA A 72 -17.76 16.25 -14.87
CA ALA A 72 -16.43 15.63 -14.93
C ALA A 72 -16.06 15.46 -16.41
N GLY A 73 -15.07 16.21 -16.89
CA GLY A 73 -14.43 15.84 -18.16
C GLY A 73 -14.02 14.37 -18.04
N GLY A 74 -14.48 13.53 -18.97
CA GLY A 74 -14.37 12.07 -18.85
C GLY A 74 -12.96 11.63 -18.44
N GLU A 75 -12.90 10.55 -17.65
CA GLU A 75 -11.63 9.98 -17.17
C GLU A 75 -10.68 9.80 -18.35
N LEU A 76 -9.51 10.46 -18.29
CA LEU A 76 -8.52 10.35 -19.36
C LEU A 76 -8.08 8.90 -19.44
N THR A 77 -8.15 8.32 -20.64
CA THR A 77 -7.71 6.95 -20.86
C THR A 77 -6.34 6.94 -21.53
N CYS A 78 -5.67 5.79 -21.48
CA CYS A 78 -4.39 5.60 -22.16
C CYS A 78 -4.49 5.74 -23.71
N ALA A 79 -5.69 5.64 -24.28
CA ALA A 79 -5.96 5.92 -25.69
C ALA A 79 -5.90 7.43 -26.00
N ASP A 80 -6.33 8.28 -25.06
CA ASP A 80 -6.27 9.74 -25.19
C ASP A 80 -4.89 10.28 -24.86
N ASN A 81 -4.30 9.76 -23.78
CA ASN A 81 -2.96 10.13 -23.36
C ASN A 81 -2.19 8.92 -22.84
N PRO A 82 -1.03 8.60 -23.39
CA PRO A 82 -0.25 7.43 -23.00
C PRO A 82 0.27 7.44 -21.55
N LEU A 83 0.17 8.56 -20.83
CA LEU A 83 0.49 8.67 -19.41
C LEU A 83 -0.72 8.32 -18.52
N ALA A 84 -1.94 8.26 -19.07
CA ALA A 84 -3.13 7.80 -18.35
C ALA A 84 -3.21 6.27 -18.31
N THR A 85 -2.15 5.64 -17.82
CA THR A 85 -1.95 4.19 -17.73
C THR A 85 -1.36 3.85 -16.36
N HIS A 86 -1.30 2.57 -16.02
CA HIS A 86 -0.67 2.14 -14.78
C HIS A 86 0.82 2.45 -14.74
N PHE A 87 1.32 2.88 -13.59
CA PHE A 87 2.73 3.24 -13.42
C PHE A 87 3.69 2.12 -13.86
N PHE A 88 3.32 0.86 -13.58
CA PHE A 88 4.16 -0.30 -13.89
C PHE A 88 4.34 -0.50 -15.39
N THR A 89 3.31 -0.24 -16.18
CA THR A 89 3.38 -0.22 -17.65
C THR A 89 4.48 0.74 -18.12
N LEU A 90 4.58 1.92 -17.51
CA LEU A 90 5.54 2.96 -17.90
C LEU A 90 6.99 2.63 -17.52
N VAL A 91 7.22 1.96 -16.39
CA VAL A 91 8.58 1.64 -15.92
C VAL A 91 9.10 0.28 -16.36
N GLY A 92 8.32 -0.46 -17.16
CA GLY A 92 8.69 -1.77 -17.71
C GLY A 92 8.43 -2.94 -16.76
N GLY A 93 7.46 -2.80 -15.85
CA GLY A 93 6.86 -3.89 -15.08
C GLY A 93 5.75 -4.60 -15.87
N ASN A 94 4.85 -5.26 -15.15
CA ASN A 94 3.70 -5.93 -15.75
C ASN A 94 2.73 -4.89 -16.35
N THR A 95 2.34 -5.11 -17.61
CA THR A 95 1.31 -4.32 -18.27
C THR A 95 -0.06 -4.89 -17.92
N VAL A 96 -0.97 -4.02 -17.48
CA VAL A 96 -2.34 -4.41 -17.11
C VAL A 96 -3.40 -3.82 -18.05
N ASP A 97 -2.97 -2.99 -19.01
CA ASP A 97 -3.81 -2.39 -20.05
C ASP A 97 -3.24 -2.65 -21.46
N ASP A 98 -4.10 -2.50 -22.48
CA ASP A 98 -3.76 -2.68 -23.89
C ASP A 98 -2.88 -1.54 -24.46
N CYS A 99 -2.53 -0.56 -23.63
CA CYS A 99 -1.70 0.58 -24.00
C CYS A 99 -0.21 0.36 -23.72
N GLY A 100 0.11 -0.74 -23.02
CA GLY A 100 1.40 -1.42 -22.89
C GLY A 100 2.61 -0.77 -23.56
N ARG A 101 3.12 0.32 -22.98
CA ARG A 101 4.40 0.89 -23.42
C ARG A 101 5.21 1.46 -22.27
N LYS A 102 6.43 0.95 -22.19
CA LYS A 102 7.47 1.53 -21.35
C LYS A 102 7.80 2.93 -21.85
N ASP A 103 7.78 3.91 -20.97
CA ASP A 103 8.22 5.27 -21.27
C ASP A 103 9.64 5.49 -20.69
N PRO A 104 10.65 5.76 -21.54
CA PRO A 104 12.02 5.92 -21.09
C PRO A 104 12.23 7.16 -20.22
N LYS A 105 11.43 8.22 -20.38
CA LYS A 105 11.51 9.43 -19.56
C LYS A 105 10.91 9.18 -18.17
N VAL A 106 9.77 8.50 -18.10
CA VAL A 106 9.16 8.10 -16.82
C VAL A 106 10.09 7.15 -16.07
N LEU A 107 10.66 6.14 -16.74
CA LEU A 107 11.64 5.25 -16.12
C LEU A 107 12.87 6.02 -15.62
N ALA A 108 13.41 6.96 -16.41
CA ALA A 108 14.56 7.75 -16.00
C ALA A 108 14.24 8.62 -14.77
N ALA A 109 13.08 9.26 -14.75
CA ALA A 109 12.61 10.06 -13.63
C ALA A 109 12.41 9.21 -12.36
N PHE A 110 11.81 8.03 -12.49
CA PHE A 110 11.68 7.08 -11.38
C PHE A 110 13.05 6.60 -10.87
N ASN A 111 13.96 6.25 -11.76
CA ASN A 111 15.32 5.87 -11.37
C ASN A 111 16.04 7.01 -10.64
N ALA A 112 15.82 8.27 -11.04
CA ALA A 112 16.36 9.42 -10.34
C ALA A 112 15.73 9.59 -8.95
N LEU A 113 14.42 9.42 -8.82
CA LEU A 113 13.69 9.47 -7.55
C LEU A 113 14.24 8.45 -6.53
N MET A 114 14.48 7.22 -6.99
CA MET A 114 14.94 6.11 -6.15
C MET A 114 16.41 6.19 -5.71
N LYS A 115 17.23 7.10 -6.27
CA LYS A 115 18.66 7.21 -5.87
C LYS A 115 18.85 7.61 -4.40
N ASN A 116 17.88 8.33 -3.82
CA ASN A 116 17.98 8.88 -2.47
C ASN A 116 17.21 8.06 -1.43
N THR A 117 16.89 6.78 -1.70
CA THR A 117 16.09 5.93 -0.81
C THR A 117 16.91 4.97 0.05
N ALA A 118 18.24 5.07 0.06
CA ALA A 118 19.10 4.14 0.80
C ALA A 118 18.77 4.07 2.31
N ALA A 119 18.31 5.18 2.92
CA ALA A 119 17.90 5.20 4.32
C ALA A 119 16.56 4.50 4.59
N ALA A 120 15.75 4.28 3.55
CA ALA A 120 14.47 3.57 3.62
C ALA A 120 14.60 2.08 3.30
N GLU A 121 15.78 1.63 2.87
CA GLU A 121 16.04 0.23 2.58
C GLU A 121 16.08 -0.64 3.84
N SER A 122 15.82 -1.93 3.63
CA SER A 122 16.05 -2.96 4.64
C SER A 122 17.55 -3.15 4.87
N ALA A 123 17.95 -3.39 6.14
CA ALA A 123 19.31 -3.84 6.45
C ALA A 123 19.47 -5.36 6.21
N ASP A 124 18.37 -6.11 6.24
CA ASP A 124 18.33 -7.53 5.90
C ASP A 124 18.39 -7.73 4.38
N LYS A 125 19.38 -8.52 3.94
CA LYS A 125 19.68 -8.81 2.54
C LYS A 125 18.79 -9.89 1.93
N GLU A 126 18.08 -10.65 2.75
CA GLU A 126 17.09 -11.64 2.30
C GLU A 126 15.78 -10.96 1.89
N ILE A 127 15.55 -9.72 2.35
CA ILE A 127 14.40 -8.91 1.93
C ILE A 127 14.68 -8.31 0.54
N PRO A 128 13.75 -8.45 -0.43
CA PRO A 128 13.89 -7.82 -1.74
C PRO A 128 14.10 -6.31 -1.64
N SER A 129 14.79 -5.74 -2.62
CA SER A 129 15.06 -4.30 -2.64
C SER A 129 13.75 -3.49 -2.54
N LEU A 130 13.81 -2.28 -1.99
CA LEU A 130 12.65 -1.39 -1.93
C LEU A 130 11.99 -1.21 -3.30
N ARG A 131 12.81 -1.13 -4.36
CA ARG A 131 12.30 -1.03 -5.72
C ARG A 131 11.48 -2.26 -6.11
N GLU A 132 12.00 -3.46 -5.89
CA GLU A 132 11.27 -4.70 -6.21
C GLU A 132 9.99 -4.81 -5.40
N ARG A 133 10.03 -4.45 -4.11
CA ARG A 133 8.86 -4.43 -3.25
C ARG A 133 7.81 -3.44 -3.77
N LEU A 134 8.17 -2.18 -4.03
CA LEU A 134 7.25 -1.18 -4.57
C LEU A 134 6.63 -1.56 -5.93
N LEU A 135 7.34 -2.33 -6.74
CA LEU A 135 6.87 -2.77 -8.06
C LEU A 135 6.19 -4.15 -8.06
N SER A 136 5.92 -4.72 -6.88
CA SER A 136 5.34 -6.06 -6.75
C SER A 136 3.81 -6.07 -6.65
N GLY A 137 3.20 -5.01 -6.12
CA GLY A 137 1.78 -4.93 -5.81
C GLY A 137 0.96 -4.15 -6.83
N PRO A 138 -0.15 -3.54 -6.44
CA PRO A 138 -0.94 -2.72 -7.35
C PRO A 138 -0.29 -1.36 -7.63
N SER A 139 -0.61 -0.81 -8.79
CA SER A 139 -0.44 0.61 -9.13
C SER A 139 -1.75 1.12 -9.75
N GLY A 140 -2.12 2.37 -9.48
CA GLY A 140 -3.27 3.02 -10.13
C GLY A 140 -2.91 3.58 -11.51
N PRO A 141 -3.91 3.84 -12.38
CA PRO A 141 -3.71 4.61 -13.60
C PRO A 141 -3.26 6.04 -13.26
N GLY A 142 -2.53 6.66 -14.17
CA GLY A 142 -2.08 8.04 -14.02
C GLY A 142 -3.23 9.04 -14.08
N GLU A 143 -3.30 9.94 -13.11
CA GLU A 143 -4.28 11.01 -13.07
C GLU A 143 -3.64 12.35 -13.41
N LEU A 144 -4.21 13.09 -14.36
CA LEU A 144 -3.72 14.42 -14.71
C LEU A 144 -4.21 15.45 -13.69
N VAL A 145 -3.26 16.11 -13.03
CA VAL A 145 -3.52 17.24 -12.11
C VAL A 145 -2.79 18.48 -12.60
N VAL A 146 -3.29 19.66 -12.25
CA VAL A 146 -2.64 20.95 -12.56
C VAL A 146 -2.19 21.59 -11.26
N LEU A 147 -0.89 21.85 -11.14
CA LEU A 147 -0.28 22.52 -9.99
C LEU A 147 0.49 23.74 -10.50
N GLN A 148 0.18 24.92 -9.97
CA GLN A 148 0.81 26.19 -10.37
C GLN A 148 0.72 26.48 -11.89
N GLY A 149 -0.31 25.95 -12.55
CA GLY A 149 -0.51 26.08 -14.00
C GLY A 149 0.32 25.10 -14.84
N GLU A 150 1.08 24.19 -14.23
CA GLU A 150 1.81 23.14 -14.92
C GLU A 150 1.09 21.78 -14.80
N PRO A 151 1.10 20.94 -15.85
CA PRO A 151 0.55 19.60 -15.79
C PRO A 151 1.47 18.64 -15.02
N TRP A 152 0.89 17.88 -14.11
CA TRP A 152 1.53 16.80 -13.38
C TRP A 152 0.67 15.54 -13.47
N TRP A 153 1.33 14.38 -13.52
CA TRP A 153 0.65 13.09 -13.47
C TRP A 153 0.83 12.46 -12.10
N PHE A 154 -0.27 12.25 -11.40
CA PHE A 154 -0.30 11.55 -10.12
C PHE A 154 -0.33 10.04 -10.36
N TYR A 155 0.53 9.30 -9.65
CA TYR A 155 0.59 7.85 -9.71
C TYR A 155 0.77 7.27 -8.31
N THR A 156 0.31 6.04 -8.13
CA THR A 156 0.54 5.23 -6.92
C THR A 156 1.19 3.90 -7.27
N ALA A 157 1.97 3.36 -6.33
CA ALA A 157 2.59 2.05 -6.40
C ALA A 157 2.77 1.50 -4.99
N CYS A 158 2.57 0.21 -4.77
CA CYS A 158 2.83 -0.38 -3.46
C CYS A 158 3.27 -1.84 -3.51
N GLN A 159 3.74 -2.32 -2.36
CA GLN A 159 4.11 -3.72 -2.18
C GLN A 159 2.88 -4.63 -2.16
N ALA A 160 3.00 -5.77 -2.84
CA ALA A 160 1.97 -6.80 -2.82
C ALA A 160 1.68 -7.21 -1.38
N HIS A 161 0.39 -7.22 -1.02
CA HIS A 161 -0.11 -7.59 0.30
C HIS A 161 0.36 -6.70 1.47
N ASP A 162 1.06 -5.58 1.21
CA ASP A 162 1.55 -4.65 2.23
C ASP A 162 1.53 -3.19 1.73
N CYS A 163 0.42 -2.77 1.14
CA CYS A 163 0.29 -1.39 0.67
C CYS A 163 0.35 -0.32 1.77
N PRO A 164 -0.16 -0.55 2.99
CA PRO A 164 0.03 0.40 4.07
C PRO A 164 1.49 0.53 4.53
N GLY A 165 2.25 -0.58 4.54
CA GLY A 165 3.62 -0.62 5.04
C GLY A 165 4.67 -0.15 4.04
N THR A 166 4.49 -0.45 2.74
CA THR A 166 5.44 -0.07 1.68
C THR A 166 4.69 0.46 0.46
N ALA A 167 4.65 1.78 0.30
CA ALA A 167 3.94 2.47 -0.77
C ALA A 167 4.63 3.74 -1.24
N LEU A 168 4.35 4.15 -2.47
CA LEU A 168 4.90 5.33 -3.11
C LEU A 168 3.79 6.05 -3.88
N ALA A 169 3.54 7.30 -3.50
CA ALA A 169 2.65 8.22 -4.21
C ALA A 169 3.52 9.30 -4.89
N MET A 170 3.29 9.55 -6.18
CA MET A 170 4.23 10.29 -7.03
C MET A 170 3.53 11.31 -7.89
N LEU A 171 4.25 12.39 -8.21
CA LEU A 171 3.90 13.35 -9.24
C LEU A 171 5.01 13.37 -10.29
N TYR A 172 4.64 13.16 -11.54
CA TYR A 172 5.54 13.23 -12.69
C TYR A 172 5.22 14.44 -13.56
N SER A 173 6.22 15.29 -13.81
CA SER A 173 6.11 16.38 -14.78
C SER A 173 6.73 15.94 -16.12
N PRO A 174 5.93 15.86 -17.20
CA PRO A 174 6.44 15.50 -18.52
C PRO A 174 7.40 16.57 -19.09
N ASP A 175 7.10 17.84 -18.82
CA ASP A 175 7.89 18.98 -19.31
C ASP A 175 9.27 19.04 -18.66
N GLN A 176 9.33 18.82 -17.34
CA GLN A 176 10.58 18.82 -16.60
C GLN A 176 11.28 17.44 -16.64
N SER A 177 10.60 16.39 -17.10
CA SER A 177 11.04 14.99 -16.97
C SER A 177 11.49 14.65 -15.54
N LYS A 178 10.78 15.22 -14.56
CA LYS A 178 11.08 15.11 -13.13
C LYS A 178 9.96 14.38 -12.42
N MET A 179 10.33 13.63 -11.38
CA MET A 179 9.38 13.01 -10.46
C MET A 179 9.66 13.49 -9.04
N VAL A 180 8.60 13.68 -8.27
CA VAL A 180 8.62 13.89 -6.82
C VAL A 180 7.62 12.94 -6.18
N GLY A 181 7.74 12.67 -4.88
CA GLY A 181 6.79 11.77 -4.26
C GLY A 181 6.95 11.60 -2.76
N ARG A 182 6.01 10.86 -2.17
CA ARG A 182 6.02 10.40 -0.80
C ARG A 182 6.19 8.89 -0.76
N LEU A 183 7.29 8.45 -0.18
CA LEU A 183 7.53 7.05 0.15
C LEU A 183 7.07 6.77 1.57
N THR A 184 6.32 5.69 1.76
CA THR A 184 6.05 5.04 3.05
C THR A 184 6.74 3.69 3.02
N ALA A 185 7.55 3.41 4.03
CA ALA A 185 8.36 2.20 4.20
C ALA A 185 8.81 2.16 5.67
N ARG A 186 9.08 0.99 6.25
CA ARG A 186 9.63 0.89 7.63
C ARG A 186 8.94 1.83 8.65
N CYS A 187 7.61 1.96 8.55
CA CYS A 187 6.78 2.84 9.38
C CYS A 187 7.17 4.33 9.39
N ARG A 188 7.79 4.84 8.32
CA ARG A 188 8.18 6.25 8.21
C ARG A 188 7.80 6.80 6.84
N ILE A 189 7.80 8.13 6.76
CA ILE A 189 7.56 8.88 5.54
C ILE A 189 8.88 9.51 5.07
N TRP A 190 9.16 9.40 3.77
CA TRP A 190 10.22 10.15 3.10
C TRP A 190 9.65 10.93 1.93
N TRP A 191 10.01 12.21 1.87
CA TRP A 191 9.75 13.06 0.72
C TRP A 191 10.91 12.97 -0.27
N LEU A 192 10.61 12.51 -1.49
CA LEU A 192 11.60 12.23 -2.52
C LEU A 192 11.50 13.25 -3.65
N GLY A 193 12.64 13.65 -4.21
CA GLY A 193 12.70 14.59 -5.33
C GLY A 193 12.43 16.06 -4.99
N GLU A 194 12.41 16.39 -3.69
CA GLU A 194 12.16 17.75 -3.16
C GLU A 194 10.81 18.32 -3.62
N PRO A 195 9.67 17.72 -3.20
CA PRO A 195 8.35 18.25 -3.53
C PRO A 195 8.10 19.57 -2.79
N SER A 196 7.44 20.51 -3.48
CA SER A 196 6.91 21.74 -2.91
C SER A 196 5.77 21.46 -1.92
N ASP A 197 5.41 22.44 -1.09
CA ASP A 197 4.33 22.27 -0.10
C ASP A 197 2.98 21.96 -0.76
N GLU A 198 2.70 22.53 -1.93
CA GLU A 198 1.48 22.25 -2.70
C GLU A 198 1.46 20.83 -3.25
N GLN A 199 2.61 20.33 -3.73
CA GLN A 199 2.77 18.95 -4.18
C GLN A 199 2.59 17.97 -3.02
N ARG A 200 3.13 18.30 -1.83
CA ARG A 200 2.94 17.49 -0.62
C ARG A 200 1.48 17.44 -0.21
N ALA A 201 0.82 18.60 -0.17
CA ALA A 201 -0.58 18.71 0.21
C ALA A 201 -1.50 17.95 -0.77
N LEU A 202 -1.20 17.98 -2.07
CA LEU A 202 -1.91 17.17 -3.05
C LEU A 202 -1.72 15.67 -2.76
N ILE A 203 -0.48 15.20 -2.61
CA ILE A 203 -0.19 13.79 -2.32
C ILE A 203 -0.84 13.31 -1.00
N GLU A 204 -0.86 14.16 0.03
CA GLU A 204 -1.50 13.86 1.31
C GLU A 204 -3.02 13.75 1.20
N ARG A 205 -3.65 14.57 0.36
CA ARG A 205 -5.08 14.54 0.11
C ARG A 205 -5.48 13.29 -0.68
N GLU A 206 -4.78 13.01 -1.78
CA GLU A 206 -5.13 11.89 -2.67
C GLU A 206 -4.74 10.53 -2.08
N GLN A 207 -3.64 10.48 -1.32
CA GLN A 207 -3.19 9.27 -0.65
C GLN A 207 -2.93 9.54 0.84
N PRO A 208 -3.96 9.56 1.70
CA PRO A 208 -3.76 9.73 3.14
C PRO A 208 -2.94 8.55 3.70
N VAL A 209 -2.17 8.82 4.75
CA VAL A 209 -1.45 7.79 5.53
C VAL A 209 -2.10 7.68 6.89
N ASP A 210 -2.36 6.45 7.31
CA ASP A 210 -2.72 6.18 8.69
C ASP A 210 -1.51 6.44 9.59
N LYS A 211 -1.64 7.44 10.46
CA LYS A 211 -0.56 7.85 11.37
C LYS A 211 -0.29 6.80 12.44
N GLU A 212 -1.26 5.94 12.76
CA GLU A 212 -1.06 4.84 13.71
C GLU A 212 -0.09 3.79 13.19
N MET A 213 0.10 3.72 11.86
CA MET A 213 1.08 2.86 11.21
C MET A 213 2.50 3.44 11.17
N LEU A 214 2.68 4.70 11.57
CA LEU A 214 3.98 5.35 11.60
C LEU A 214 4.61 5.26 12.99
N LYS A 215 5.93 5.13 13.05
CA LYS A 215 6.70 5.16 14.31
C LYS A 215 7.52 6.44 14.43
N GLU A 216 7.85 6.82 15.66
CA GLU A 216 8.69 7.99 15.89
C GLU A 216 10.14 7.77 15.45
N GLU A 217 10.86 8.86 15.23
CA GLU A 217 12.28 8.82 14.87
C GLU A 217 13.09 8.13 15.98
N GLY A 218 13.67 6.97 15.66
CA GLY A 218 14.50 6.18 16.58
C GLY A 218 13.87 4.86 17.02
N GLU A 219 12.58 4.66 16.80
CA GLU A 219 11.93 3.36 16.98
C GLU A 219 12.17 2.46 15.75
N SER A 220 12.42 1.17 15.98
CA SER A 220 12.67 0.20 14.91
C SER A 220 11.35 -0.37 14.36
N CYS A 221 11.25 -0.38 13.04
CA CYS A 221 10.39 -1.26 12.27
C CYS A 221 11.30 -2.21 11.49
N GLU A 222 11.79 -3.22 12.19
CA GLU A 222 12.49 -4.39 11.67
C GLU A 222 11.95 -5.61 12.40
#